data_AF-A0AAV3HWH6-F1
#
_entry.id   AF-A0AAV3HWH6-F1
#
_cell.length_a   1.000
_cell.length_b   1.000
_cell.length_c   1.000
_cell.angle_alpha   90.00
_cell.angle_beta   90.00
_cell.angle_gamma   90.00
#
_symmetry.space_group_name_H-M   'P 1'
#
loop_
_entity.id
_entity.type
_entity.pdbx_description
1 polymer ?
#
loop_
_entity_poly.entity_id
_entity_poly.type
_entity_poly.pdbx_seq_one_letter_code
_entity_poly.pdbx_strand_id
1 'polypeptide(L)'
;MKALITIIMGLALTACGGGGGGGGGNSTPPPPTQTTVPEEDTTQQEETTEEETTVTVEDVTMQDLVVPDDFSYNPVTEGTLNVDISGFSSQRAHLSVYKEFVENSSGNYDARYPSKVASVPLNNGTANVDFNVSDSQGSLLVEIWFYDGSDPIQKVITSGDNTWAM
;
A
#
# COMPACT_ATOMS: atom_id res chain seq x y z
N MET A 1 7.14 -6.24 -71.98
CA MET A 1 7.07 -4.77 -72.15
C MET A 1 6.58 -4.17 -70.85
N LYS A 2 7.39 -3.26 -70.27
CA LYS A 2 7.07 -2.21 -69.29
C LYS A 2 6.43 -2.69 -67.97
N ALA A 3 7.24 -3.02 -66.96
CA ALA A 3 7.91 -2.13 -65.98
C ALA A 3 7.09 -2.11 -64.66
N LEU A 4 7.54 -2.78 -63.60
CA LEU A 4 8.47 -2.29 -62.57
C LEU A 4 7.96 -1.02 -61.87
N ILE A 5 7.51 -1.17 -60.62
CA ILE A 5 7.83 -0.25 -59.52
C ILE A 5 7.80 -1.03 -58.20
N THR A 6 9.02 -1.24 -57.71
CA THR A 6 9.45 -1.62 -56.36
C THR A 6 9.47 -0.35 -55.48
N ILE A 7 9.81 -0.48 -54.18
CA ILE A 7 10.43 0.56 -53.31
C ILE A 7 9.37 1.46 -52.60
N ILE A 8 9.18 1.45 -51.26
CA ILE A 8 10.13 1.84 -50.19
C ILE A 8 9.73 1.29 -48.82
N MET A 9 10.66 0.50 -48.25
CA MET A 9 11.02 0.47 -46.83
C MET A 9 11.69 1.81 -46.48
N GLY A 10 11.17 2.57 -45.52
CA GLY A 10 11.70 3.91 -45.21
C GLY A 10 11.32 4.43 -43.83
N LEU A 11 12.31 4.41 -42.95
CA LEU A 11 12.36 4.91 -41.58
C LEU A 11 11.77 6.33 -41.43
N ALA A 12 11.06 6.54 -40.33
CA ALA A 12 10.91 7.86 -39.70
C ALA A 12 11.32 7.76 -38.22
N LEU A 13 12.62 7.59 -37.99
CA LEU A 13 13.26 8.01 -36.74
C LEU A 13 13.47 9.53 -36.85
N THR A 14 12.50 10.32 -36.41
CA THR A 14 12.75 11.72 -36.04
C THR A 14 12.82 11.80 -34.54
N ALA A 15 14.05 11.68 -34.04
CA ALA A 15 14.46 12.26 -32.77
C ALA A 15 14.22 13.78 -32.84
N CYS A 16 13.35 14.27 -31.96
CA CYS A 16 13.09 15.68 -31.68
C CYS A 16 12.63 15.71 -30.20
N GLY A 17 13.24 16.43 -29.27
CA GLY A 17 14.29 17.41 -29.40
C GLY A 17 15.04 17.60 -28.08
N GLY A 18 16.18 18.27 -28.20
CA GLY A 18 16.97 18.74 -27.07
C GLY A 18 16.42 20.02 -26.46
N GLY A 19 16.89 20.31 -25.25
CA GLY A 19 16.69 21.58 -24.57
C GLY A 19 17.39 21.56 -23.22
N GLY A 20 18.58 22.17 -23.17
CA GLY A 20 19.36 22.36 -21.95
C GLY A 20 18.95 23.60 -21.15
N GLY A 21 19.43 23.66 -19.92
CA GLY A 21 19.30 24.76 -18.95
C GLY A 21 18.99 24.17 -17.57
N GLY A 22 19.87 24.18 -16.57
CA GLY A 22 20.77 25.24 -16.16
C GLY A 22 20.05 26.07 -15.08
N GLY A 23 20.30 25.75 -13.80
CA GLY A 23 19.73 26.51 -12.69
C GLY A 23 19.81 25.77 -11.35
N GLY A 24 21.00 25.76 -10.75
CA GLY A 24 21.16 25.39 -9.35
C GLY A 24 20.44 26.41 -8.47
N GLY A 25 19.32 26.00 -7.89
CA GLY A 25 18.64 26.72 -6.82
C GLY A 25 18.99 26.09 -5.49
N ASN A 26 20.04 26.59 -4.85
CA ASN A 26 20.33 26.29 -3.45
C ASN A 26 19.30 27.06 -2.60
N SER A 27 18.15 26.44 -2.33
CA SER A 27 17.18 26.96 -1.37
C SER A 27 17.66 26.61 0.04
N THR A 28 18.48 27.48 0.61
CA THR A 28 18.75 27.48 2.05
C THR A 28 17.43 27.75 2.77
N PRO A 29 17.00 26.89 3.72
CA PRO A 29 15.80 27.13 4.50
C PRO A 29 15.99 28.37 5.39
N PRO A 30 14.94 29.20 5.60
CA PRO A 30 15.03 30.36 6.47
C PRO A 30 15.32 29.92 7.93
N PRO A 31 16.07 30.72 8.71
CA PRO A 31 16.30 30.45 10.12
C PRO A 31 14.97 30.47 10.89
N PRO A 32 14.82 29.66 11.96
CA PRO A 32 13.62 29.64 12.77
C PRO A 32 13.39 31.00 13.45
N THR A 33 12.15 31.49 13.38
CA THR A 33 11.67 32.65 14.11
C THR A 33 11.79 32.39 15.61
N GLN A 34 12.58 33.20 16.31
CA GLN A 34 12.60 33.20 17.78
C GLN A 34 11.27 33.74 18.29
N THR A 35 10.47 32.89 18.93
CA THR A 35 9.35 33.31 19.77
C THR A 35 9.94 33.93 21.03
N THR A 36 9.84 35.25 21.15
CA THR A 36 10.10 35.98 22.40
C THR A 36 9.10 35.52 23.47
N VAL A 37 9.61 34.89 24.51
CA VAL A 37 8.89 34.60 25.76
C VAL A 37 8.55 35.94 26.43
N PRO A 38 7.32 36.17 26.91
CA PRO A 38 7.00 37.35 27.70
C PRO A 38 7.77 37.34 29.04
N GLU A 39 8.44 38.44 29.36
CA GLU A 39 8.95 38.71 30.71
C GLU A 39 7.77 38.75 31.68
N GLU A 40 7.70 37.76 32.59
CA GLU A 40 6.81 37.83 33.73
C GLU A 40 7.44 38.62 34.87
N ASP A 41 6.57 39.44 35.44
CA ASP A 41 6.76 40.53 36.36
C ASP A 41 7.24 40.04 37.74
N THR A 42 8.41 40.53 38.17
CA THR A 42 8.94 40.32 39.52
C THR A 42 8.06 41.01 40.56
N THR A 43 7.30 40.24 41.34
CA THR A 43 6.85 40.65 42.68
C THR A 43 7.14 39.55 43.70
N GLN A 44 7.93 39.91 44.70
CA GLN A 44 8.27 39.10 45.88
C GLN A 44 7.02 38.79 46.71
N GLN A 45 6.83 37.54 47.13
CA GLN A 45 6.35 37.27 48.50
C GLN A 45 6.63 35.83 48.97
N GLU A 46 7.19 35.78 50.19
CA GLU A 46 7.09 34.76 51.25
C GLU A 46 7.73 33.38 51.12
N GLU A 47 8.65 33.19 52.06
CA GLU A 47 9.33 31.98 52.50
C GLU A 47 8.29 30.96 53.01
N THR A 48 8.18 29.80 52.35
CA THR A 48 7.60 28.59 52.91
C THR A 48 8.45 27.41 52.44
N THR A 49 9.16 26.80 53.39
CA THR A 49 9.91 25.56 53.19
C THR A 49 8.91 24.41 53.01
N GLU A 50 8.54 24.14 51.77
CA GLU A 50 7.99 22.85 51.37
C GLU A 50 9.16 22.00 50.86
N GLU A 51 9.40 20.85 51.48
CA GLU A 51 10.30 19.83 50.93
C GLU A 51 9.70 19.34 49.62
N GLU A 52 10.08 20.00 48.53
CA GLU A 52 9.84 19.53 47.17
C GLU A 52 10.61 18.22 47.01
N THR A 53 9.90 17.11 47.20
CA THR A 53 10.35 15.82 46.68
C THR A 53 10.35 15.95 45.17
N THR A 54 11.48 16.40 44.64
CA THR A 54 11.77 16.45 43.21
C THR A 54 11.68 15.02 42.69
N VAL A 55 10.53 14.67 42.11
CA VAL A 55 10.41 13.45 41.31
C VAL A 55 11.32 13.68 40.10
N THR A 56 12.52 13.11 40.16
CA THR A 56 13.43 13.09 39.03
C THR A 56 12.78 12.20 37.97
N VAL A 57 12.13 12.82 37.00
CA VAL A 57 11.66 12.11 35.81
C VAL A 57 12.93 11.80 35.02
N GLU A 58 13.42 10.57 35.14
CA GLU A 58 14.56 10.14 34.33
C GLU A 58 14.14 10.14 32.86
N ASP A 59 14.88 10.89 32.04
CA ASP A 59 14.68 10.93 30.60
C ASP A 59 14.94 9.53 30.02
N VAL A 60 13.89 8.91 29.49
CA VAL A 60 13.99 7.61 28.83
C VAL A 60 14.77 7.82 27.52
N THR A 61 15.91 7.15 27.39
CA THR A 61 16.77 7.26 26.21
C THR A 61 16.53 6.11 25.24
N MET A 62 16.95 6.27 23.98
CA MET A 62 16.89 5.16 23.00
C MET A 62 17.72 3.94 23.41
N GLN A 63 18.63 4.08 24.38
CA GLN A 63 19.45 2.99 24.91
C GLN A 63 18.66 2.09 25.87
N ASP A 64 17.53 2.58 26.39
CA ASP A 64 16.67 1.85 27.33
C ASP A 64 15.64 0.95 26.61
N LEU A 65 15.57 1.03 25.27
CA LEU A 65 14.70 0.18 24.45
C LEU A 65 15.30 -1.21 24.30
N VAL A 66 14.72 -2.19 24.99
CA VAL A 66 15.05 -3.61 24.85
C VAL A 66 14.01 -4.29 23.98
N VAL A 67 14.47 -5.02 22.97
CA VAL A 67 13.62 -5.86 22.13
C VAL A 67 13.42 -7.20 22.85
N PRO A 68 12.17 -7.67 23.05
CA PRO A 68 11.90 -8.97 23.63
C PRO A 68 12.55 -10.11 22.84
N ASP A 69 13.00 -11.17 23.52
CA ASP A 69 13.65 -12.32 22.90
C ASP A 69 12.75 -13.05 21.88
N ASP A 70 11.42 -12.93 22.02
CA ASP A 70 10.39 -13.52 21.15
C ASP A 70 9.89 -12.58 20.04
N PHE A 71 10.45 -11.37 19.92
CA PHE A 71 10.04 -10.43 18.88
C PHE A 71 10.48 -10.91 17.49
N SER A 72 9.52 -11.10 16.58
CA SER A 72 9.79 -11.42 15.18
C SER A 72 9.90 -10.15 14.35
N TYR A 73 11.01 -10.00 13.61
CA TYR A 73 11.19 -8.96 12.60
C TYR A 73 10.65 -9.34 11.22
N ASN A 74 10.02 -10.51 11.07
CA ASN A 74 9.44 -10.92 9.80
C ASN A 74 8.03 -10.31 9.64
N PRO A 75 7.84 -9.31 8.77
CA PRO A 75 6.52 -8.70 8.58
C PRO A 75 5.65 -9.55 7.65
N VAL A 76 6.14 -10.67 7.12
CA VAL A 76 5.39 -11.48 6.14
C VAL A 76 4.41 -12.38 6.86
N THR A 77 3.13 -12.22 6.54
CA THR A 77 2.06 -13.14 6.88
C THR A 77 1.66 -13.91 5.63
N GLU A 78 1.73 -15.23 5.72
CA GLU A 78 1.26 -16.15 4.67
C GLU A 78 -0.25 -16.37 4.84
N GLY A 79 -0.98 -16.39 3.73
CA GLY A 79 -2.41 -16.69 3.70
C GLY A 79 -2.73 -17.68 2.57
N THR A 80 -3.72 -18.55 2.83
CA THR A 80 -4.21 -19.52 1.86
C THR A 80 -5.72 -19.43 1.80
N LEU A 81 -6.28 -19.16 0.62
CA LEU A 81 -7.72 -19.10 0.40
C LEU A 81 -8.17 -20.25 -0.51
N ASN A 82 -9.13 -21.03 -0.02
CA ASN A 82 -9.87 -22.01 -0.81
C ASN A 82 -11.15 -21.38 -1.33
N VAL A 83 -11.32 -21.36 -2.64
CA VAL A 83 -12.48 -20.81 -3.32
C VAL A 83 -13.26 -21.92 -4.01
N ASP A 84 -14.57 -21.94 -3.77
CA ASP A 84 -15.52 -22.82 -4.44
C ASP A 84 -16.76 -22.02 -4.87
N ILE A 85 -16.84 -21.70 -6.16
CA ILE A 85 -18.02 -21.09 -6.79
C ILE A 85 -18.76 -22.09 -7.67
N SER A 86 -18.50 -23.40 -7.52
CA SER A 86 -19.09 -24.42 -8.40
C SER A 86 -20.61 -24.50 -8.30
N GLY A 87 -21.20 -24.08 -7.18
CA GLY A 87 -22.65 -23.90 -7.01
C GLY A 87 -23.22 -22.75 -7.85
N PHE A 88 -22.41 -21.75 -8.19
CA PHE A 88 -22.76 -20.59 -9.01
C PHE A 88 -22.39 -20.79 -10.49
N SER A 89 -21.15 -21.21 -10.77
CA SER A 89 -20.64 -21.37 -12.14
C SER A 89 -19.46 -22.34 -12.18
N SER A 90 -19.43 -23.18 -13.21
CA SER A 90 -18.28 -24.03 -13.55
C SER A 90 -17.50 -23.52 -14.77
N GLN A 91 -17.82 -22.31 -15.24
CA GLN A 91 -17.14 -21.72 -16.40
C GLN A 91 -15.68 -21.39 -16.07
N ARG A 92 -14.86 -21.26 -17.11
CA ARG A 92 -13.48 -20.79 -16.96
C ARG A 92 -13.50 -19.38 -16.38
N ALA A 93 -12.74 -19.17 -15.32
CA ALA A 93 -12.63 -17.89 -14.64
C ALA A 93 -11.21 -17.73 -14.08
N HIS A 94 -10.87 -16.51 -13.68
CA HIS A 94 -9.57 -16.19 -13.11
C HIS A 94 -9.73 -15.40 -11.81
N LEU A 95 -9.11 -15.89 -10.75
CA LEU A 95 -9.07 -15.25 -9.45
C LEU A 95 -7.89 -14.29 -9.37
N SER A 96 -8.10 -13.14 -8.73
CA SER A 96 -7.05 -12.20 -8.35
C SER A 96 -7.26 -11.74 -6.91
N VAL A 97 -6.17 -11.58 -6.15
CA VAL A 97 -6.16 -11.03 -4.79
C VAL A 97 -5.40 -9.70 -4.79
N TYR A 98 -5.99 -8.66 -4.24
CA TYR A 98 -5.44 -7.30 -4.19
C TYR A 98 -5.32 -6.78 -2.76
N LYS A 99 -4.23 -6.06 -2.47
CA LYS A 99 -4.00 -5.42 -1.17
C LYS A 99 -4.71 -4.08 -1.00
N GLU A 100 -4.93 -3.37 -2.10
CA GLU A 100 -5.49 -2.02 -2.09
C GLU A 100 -6.71 -1.96 -3.00
N PHE A 101 -7.78 -1.39 -2.48
CA PHE A 101 -9.05 -1.19 -3.18
C PHE A 101 -9.82 -0.04 -2.54
N VAL A 102 -10.81 0.49 -3.25
CA VAL A 102 -11.70 1.54 -2.75
C VAL A 102 -13.13 1.11 -2.99
N GLU A 103 -14.01 1.28 -2.00
CA GLU A 103 -15.44 1.09 -2.20
C GLU A 103 -16.03 2.27 -2.98
N ASN A 104 -16.76 1.97 -4.05
CA ASN A 104 -17.42 2.97 -4.87
C ASN A 104 -18.84 3.27 -4.36
N SER A 105 -19.46 4.34 -4.88
CA SER A 105 -20.79 4.77 -4.45
C SER A 105 -21.92 3.78 -4.72
N SER A 106 -21.65 2.70 -5.48
CA SER A 106 -22.61 1.64 -5.80
C SER A 106 -22.49 0.43 -4.85
N GLY A 107 -21.56 0.45 -3.91
CA GLY A 107 -21.27 -0.66 -3.00
C GLY A 107 -20.40 -1.77 -3.61
N ASN A 108 -19.83 -1.54 -4.79
CA ASN A 108 -18.81 -2.41 -5.38
C ASN A 108 -17.40 -1.89 -5.04
N TYR A 109 -16.36 -2.66 -5.35
CA TYR A 109 -14.98 -2.30 -5.05
C TYR A 109 -14.15 -2.07 -6.30
N ASP A 110 -13.37 -1.00 -6.33
CA ASP A 110 -12.42 -0.71 -7.38
C ASP A 110 -11.02 -1.14 -6.92
N ALA A 111 -10.53 -2.25 -7.49
CA ALA A 111 -9.20 -2.77 -7.19
C ALA A 111 -8.09 -1.83 -7.69
N ARG A 112 -7.05 -1.62 -6.88
CA ARG A 112 -5.79 -1.05 -7.39
C ARG A 112 -4.99 -2.18 -8.03
N TYR A 113 -5.08 -2.33 -9.34
CA TYR A 113 -4.45 -3.46 -10.06
C TYR A 113 -2.94 -3.66 -9.79
N PRO A 114 -2.11 -2.62 -9.60
CA PRO A 114 -0.71 -2.81 -9.21
C PRO A 114 -0.51 -3.47 -7.84
N SER A 115 -1.52 -3.49 -6.98
CA SER A 115 -1.48 -4.10 -5.64
C SER A 115 -1.79 -5.61 -5.64
N LYS A 116 -1.89 -6.23 -6.82
CA LYS A 116 -2.16 -7.67 -6.97
C LYS A 116 -1.04 -8.49 -6.34
N VAL A 117 -1.39 -9.44 -5.48
CA VAL A 117 -0.43 -10.33 -4.80
C VAL A 117 -0.52 -11.77 -5.25
N ALA A 118 -1.69 -12.20 -5.73
CA ALA A 118 -1.88 -13.54 -6.24
C ALA A 118 -2.89 -13.55 -7.39
N SER A 119 -2.71 -14.51 -8.29
CA SER A 119 -3.63 -14.71 -9.41
C SER A 119 -3.56 -16.14 -9.91
N VAL A 120 -4.71 -16.81 -9.97
CA VAL A 120 -4.81 -18.22 -10.37
C VAL A 120 -6.06 -18.48 -11.21
N PRO A 121 -6.03 -19.42 -12.16
CA PRO A 121 -7.24 -19.85 -12.84
C PRO A 121 -8.12 -20.70 -11.90
N LEU A 122 -9.43 -20.66 -12.11
CA LEU A 122 -10.35 -21.62 -11.50
C LEU A 122 -10.47 -22.87 -12.37
N ASN A 123 -10.52 -24.03 -11.74
CA ASN A 123 -10.80 -25.32 -12.35
C ASN A 123 -12.18 -25.80 -11.89
N ASN A 124 -13.15 -25.86 -12.82
CA ASN A 124 -14.55 -26.22 -12.53
C ASN A 124 -15.15 -25.43 -11.35
N GLY A 125 -14.91 -24.12 -11.30
CA GLY A 125 -15.40 -23.25 -10.23
C GLY A 125 -14.59 -23.30 -8.93
N THR A 126 -13.49 -24.05 -8.87
CA THR A 126 -12.66 -24.16 -7.65
C THR A 126 -11.25 -23.63 -7.85
N ALA A 127 -10.65 -23.07 -6.80
CA ALA A 127 -9.25 -22.69 -6.76
C ALA A 127 -8.70 -22.74 -5.33
N ASN A 128 -7.40 -23.01 -5.22
CA ASN A 128 -6.63 -22.76 -4.02
C ASN A 128 -5.58 -21.69 -4.38
N VAL A 129 -5.48 -20.65 -3.56
CA VAL A 129 -4.56 -19.53 -3.80
C VAL A 129 -3.79 -19.23 -2.53
N ASP A 130 -2.46 -19.24 -2.65
CA ASP A 130 -1.54 -18.78 -1.62
C ASP A 130 -1.12 -17.35 -1.93
N PHE A 131 -1.02 -16.53 -0.89
CA PHE A 131 -0.58 -15.14 -0.99
C PHE A 131 0.21 -14.71 0.24
N ASN A 132 1.10 -13.74 0.04
CA ASN A 132 1.91 -13.15 1.09
C ASN A 132 1.54 -11.68 1.25
N VAL A 133 1.35 -11.25 2.49
CA VAL A 133 1.00 -9.87 2.84
C VAL A 133 1.81 -9.41 4.06
N SER A 134 1.74 -8.12 4.40
CA SER A 134 2.29 -7.66 5.67
C SER A 134 1.40 -8.14 6.82
N ASP A 135 1.97 -8.36 7.99
CA ASP A 135 1.30 -8.44 9.29
C ASP A 135 0.41 -7.22 9.61
N SER A 136 0.77 -6.04 9.08
CA SER A 136 -0.01 -4.81 9.14
C SER A 136 -1.06 -4.68 8.03
N GLN A 137 -1.14 -5.65 7.11
CA GLN A 137 -2.13 -5.64 6.03
C GLN A 137 -3.54 -5.77 6.63
N GLY A 138 -4.41 -4.85 6.26
CA GLY A 138 -5.83 -4.92 6.58
C GLY A 138 -6.56 -5.88 5.64
N SER A 139 -7.75 -5.47 5.20
CA SER A 139 -8.55 -6.24 4.27
C SER A 139 -7.90 -6.38 2.89
N LEU A 140 -8.27 -7.44 2.19
CA LEU A 140 -7.91 -7.78 0.82
C LEU A 140 -9.18 -7.87 -0.02
N LEU A 141 -9.08 -7.51 -1.29
CA LEU A 141 -10.15 -7.73 -2.26
C LEU A 141 -9.81 -8.94 -3.13
N VAL A 142 -10.74 -9.89 -3.19
CA VAL A 142 -10.71 -11.01 -4.12
C VAL A 142 -11.69 -10.72 -5.25
N GLU A 143 -11.21 -10.80 -6.48
CA GLU A 143 -12.04 -10.71 -7.68
C GLU A 143 -11.96 -12.02 -8.47
N ILE A 144 -13.09 -12.50 -8.96
CA ILE A 144 -13.14 -13.60 -9.93
C ILE A 144 -13.74 -13.05 -11.23
N TRP A 145 -12.90 -13.03 -12.26
CA TRP A 145 -13.24 -12.56 -13.59
C TRP A 145 -13.62 -13.73 -14.49
N PHE A 146 -14.76 -13.60 -15.17
CA PHE A 146 -15.16 -14.49 -16.27
C PHE A 146 -14.66 -13.94 -17.61
N TYR A 147 -14.49 -14.82 -18.60
CA TYR A 147 -14.04 -14.44 -19.94
C TYR A 147 -15.19 -13.96 -20.85
N ASP A 148 -16.40 -13.84 -20.32
CA ASP A 148 -17.61 -13.43 -21.04
C ASP A 148 -17.81 -11.90 -21.07
N GLY A 149 -16.96 -11.15 -20.36
CA GLY A 149 -17.03 -9.69 -20.29
C GLY A 149 -18.00 -9.15 -19.23
N SER A 150 -18.55 -10.01 -18.37
CA SER A 150 -19.30 -9.58 -17.19
C SER A 150 -18.39 -8.94 -16.13
N ASP A 151 -19.00 -8.15 -15.24
CA ASP A 151 -18.33 -7.62 -14.06
C ASP A 151 -17.89 -8.78 -13.13
N PRO A 152 -16.75 -8.62 -12.43
CA PRO A 152 -16.25 -9.69 -11.57
C PRO A 152 -17.16 -9.89 -10.37
N ILE A 153 -17.21 -11.12 -9.87
CA ILE A 153 -17.70 -11.34 -8.51
C ILE A 153 -16.60 -10.96 -7.53
N GLN A 154 -16.98 -10.25 -6.47
CA GLN A 154 -16.04 -9.65 -5.53
C GLN A 154 -16.31 -10.12 -4.11
N LYS A 155 -15.24 -10.28 -3.31
CA LYS A 155 -15.34 -10.53 -1.88
C LYS A 155 -14.18 -9.85 -1.15
N VAL A 156 -14.51 -9.14 -0.07
CA VAL A 156 -13.51 -8.62 0.87
C VAL A 156 -13.21 -9.70 1.90
N ILE A 157 -11.91 -9.94 2.15
CA ILE A 157 -11.41 -10.91 3.12
C ILE A 157 -10.30 -10.28 3.96
N THR A 158 -9.86 -11.00 4.99
CA THR A 158 -8.62 -10.77 5.74
C THR A 158 -7.62 -11.88 5.47
N SER A 159 -6.37 -11.73 5.91
CA SER A 159 -5.36 -12.79 5.78
C SER A 159 -5.69 -14.08 6.54
N GLY A 160 -6.57 -14.03 7.54
CA GLY A 160 -7.03 -15.20 8.30
C GLY A 160 -8.23 -15.94 7.68
N ASP A 161 -8.84 -15.39 6.62
CA ASP A 161 -9.97 -16.03 5.95
C ASP A 161 -9.47 -17.10 4.97
N ASN A 162 -9.80 -18.36 5.26
CA ASN A 162 -9.25 -19.49 4.50
C ASN A 162 -10.23 -20.13 3.51
N THR A 163 -11.48 -19.65 3.48
CA THR A 163 -12.54 -20.23 2.63
C THR A 163 -13.51 -19.19 2.08
N TRP A 164 -13.89 -19.36 0.80
CA TRP A 164 -15.02 -18.68 0.17
C TRP A 164 -15.80 -19.68 -0.67
N ALA A 165 -17.04 -19.98 -0.25
CA ALA A 165 -17.99 -20.78 -1.01
C ALA A 165 -19.21 -19.95 -1.43
N MET A 166 -19.82 -20.27 -2.58
CA MET A 166 -21.07 -19.68 -3.10
C MET A 166 -22.05 -20.74 -3.59
#